data_AF-A0A397ANV0-F1
#
_entry.id   AF-A0A397ANV0-F1
#
_cell.length_a   1.000
_cell.length_b   1.000
_cell.length_c   1.000
_cell.angle_alpha   90.00
_cell.angle_beta   90.00
_cell.angle_gamma   90.00
#
_symmetry.space_group_name_H-M   'P 1'
#
loop_
_entity.id
_entity.type
_entity.pdbx_description
1 polymer ?
#
loop_
_entity_poly.entity_id
_entity_poly.type
_entity_poly.pdbx_seq_one_letter_code
_entity_poly.pdbx_strand_id
1 'polypeptide(L)'
;VSHDTITTVATLSEAEKTTLLAWIEAERLKRYKYFHQERDFIVALAGISETMRHMEPRESRKAALPGLLARLDIPDMAYIPLGRASDPYCRVLRVLEAEGTVFSTHSRAPVLICFEVVQEASPPRAATGSTSQAATYDQDTLECIQATYAALFFRSASCDLTTDDNPPPEDAVSLASIKDIVGQNIQATIMRRTSKTAYDMSLAKLMEPTVFGESWAAKKKRLQAASPYGHLRGWNVVSLISKSHDDMRQEVFVLQLIAQIQGIFRDAHLPLWLRAYRIVSTGHSTGLIETITDAQSLDAIKKSKPSTSLKDHFDQTYPAPAARDLATLNFMHSLVGYSLVCYILQVKDRHNGNILLDSEGHVIHIDFGFVLGIAPGGGWSLESQPPFKLTKDMVDVLGGVASPLFAQFVELFTHGFLALQRNAEKIITMVEIMMHKATYPCFQNRDVVKDLQKLRDRFVETLPMDDTVEHAVKLVKLSYKNKWTKRYDQFQKITNGILP
;
A
#
# COMPACT_ATOMS: atom_id res chain seq x y z
N VAL A 1 65.63 -20.85 -1.33
CA VAL A 1 64.26 -21.24 -0.97
C VAL A 1 64.17 -21.18 0.55
N SER A 2 63.62 -20.09 1.07
CA SER A 2 63.30 -19.91 2.48
C SER A 2 61.85 -19.44 2.52
N HIS A 3 60.96 -20.41 2.72
CA HIS A 3 59.59 -20.16 3.15
C HIS A 3 59.68 -19.55 4.56
N ASP A 4 59.38 -18.27 4.71
CA ASP A 4 58.92 -17.69 5.98
C ASP A 4 58.47 -16.25 5.74
N THR A 5 57.22 -16.10 5.34
CA THR A 5 56.49 -14.83 5.53
C THR A 5 55.04 -15.18 5.84
N ILE A 6 54.85 -15.87 6.96
CA ILE A 6 53.53 -16.00 7.58
C ILE A 6 53.16 -14.60 8.06
N THR A 7 52.27 -13.94 7.33
CA THR A 7 51.65 -12.68 7.71
C THR A 7 50.97 -12.88 9.06
N THR A 8 51.54 -12.31 10.12
CA THR A 8 50.95 -12.28 11.45
C THR A 8 49.60 -11.59 11.36
N VAL A 9 48.52 -12.36 11.51
CA VAL A 9 47.18 -11.83 11.74
C VAL A 9 47.28 -10.97 12.99
N ALA A 10 46.96 -9.67 12.90
CA ALA A 10 46.93 -8.80 14.06
C ALA A 10 45.93 -9.39 15.08
N THR A 11 46.46 -10.02 16.12
CA THR A 11 45.65 -10.57 17.20
C THR A 11 45.23 -9.41 18.09
N LEU A 12 43.93 -9.15 18.19
CA LEU A 12 43.37 -8.21 19.16
C LEU A 12 43.99 -8.47 20.54
N SER A 13 44.43 -7.42 21.21
CA SER A 13 44.86 -7.50 22.60
C SER A 13 43.71 -7.98 23.49
N GLU A 14 44.02 -8.54 24.65
CA GLU A 14 42.99 -8.99 25.60
C GLU A 14 42.08 -7.83 26.06
N ALA A 15 42.60 -6.60 26.09
CA ALA A 15 41.81 -5.39 26.35
C ALA A 15 40.80 -5.11 25.23
N GLU A 16 41.24 -5.14 23.97
CA GLU A 16 40.36 -4.95 22.80
C GLU A 16 39.30 -6.06 22.70
N LYS A 17 39.67 -7.31 22.97
CA LYS A 17 38.71 -8.43 23.04
C LYS A 17 37.66 -8.20 24.12
N THR A 18 38.05 -7.73 25.29
CA THR A 18 37.15 -7.45 26.41
C THR A 18 36.17 -6.32 26.06
N THR A 19 36.67 -5.23 25.46
CA THR A 19 35.84 -4.11 24.98
C THR A 19 34.86 -4.57 23.90
N LEU A 20 35.33 -5.36 22.92
CA LEU A 20 34.49 -5.92 21.87
C LEU A 20 33.40 -6.83 22.44
N LEU A 21 33.73 -7.70 23.39
CA LEU A 21 32.76 -8.58 24.05
C LEU A 21 31.72 -7.77 24.83
N ALA A 22 32.13 -6.73 25.56
CA ALA A 22 31.20 -5.84 26.26
C ALA A 22 30.25 -5.12 25.29
N TRP A 23 30.77 -4.65 24.15
CA TRP A 23 29.95 -4.03 23.10
C TRP A 23 28.95 -5.03 22.49
N ILE A 24 29.40 -6.25 22.14
CA ILE A 24 28.53 -7.31 21.62
C ILE A 24 27.42 -7.63 22.61
N GLU A 25 27.75 -7.74 23.89
CA GLU A 25 26.78 -8.03 24.95
C GLU A 25 25.76 -6.90 25.13
N ALA A 26 26.21 -5.65 25.12
CA ALA A 26 25.33 -4.48 25.20
C ALA A 26 24.38 -4.40 23.99
N GLU A 27 24.90 -4.65 22.78
CA GLU A 27 24.10 -4.65 21.55
C GLU A 27 23.12 -5.84 21.51
N ARG A 28 23.53 -7.01 22.02
CA ARG A 28 22.64 -8.17 22.20
C ARG A 28 21.50 -7.86 23.16
N LEU A 29 21.80 -7.25 24.32
CA LEU A 29 20.80 -6.89 25.31
C LEU A 29 19.85 -5.80 24.78
N LYS A 30 20.37 -4.84 24.01
CA LYS A 30 19.56 -3.82 23.35
C LYS A 30 18.56 -4.42 22.35
N ARG A 31 19.03 -5.36 21.51
CA ARG A 31 18.15 -6.10 20.56
C ARG A 31 17.12 -6.94 21.30
N TYR A 32 17.54 -7.63 22.35
CA TYR A 32 16.64 -8.41 23.21
C TYR A 32 15.54 -7.52 23.79
N LYS A 33 15.91 -6.38 24.43
CA LYS A 33 14.95 -5.40 24.95
C LYS A 33 14.00 -4.91 23.86
N TYR A 34 14.52 -4.54 22.68
CA TYR A 34 13.71 -4.10 21.54
C TYR A 34 12.68 -5.14 21.12
N PHE A 35 13.09 -6.38 20.83
CA PHE A 35 12.15 -7.40 20.32
C PHE A 35 11.07 -7.77 21.35
N HIS A 36 11.42 -7.82 22.64
CA HIS A 36 10.46 -8.08 23.70
C HIS A 36 9.46 -6.93 23.87
N GLN A 37 9.95 -5.70 23.97
CA GLN A 37 9.09 -4.52 24.11
C GLN A 37 8.20 -4.29 22.89
N GLU A 38 8.75 -4.45 21.68
CA GLU A 38 7.99 -4.28 20.44
C GLU A 38 6.90 -5.35 20.31
N ARG A 39 7.21 -6.61 20.64
CA ARG A 39 6.21 -7.68 20.64
C ARG A 39 5.08 -7.39 21.62
N ASP A 40 5.41 -7.00 22.85
CA ASP A 40 4.42 -6.74 23.89
C ASP A 40 3.56 -5.52 23.52
N PHE A 41 4.16 -4.49 22.93
CA PHE A 41 3.45 -3.35 22.36
C PHE A 41 2.47 -3.76 21.24
N ILE A 42 2.92 -4.56 20.27
CA ILE A 42 2.07 -5.06 19.18
C ILE A 42 0.89 -5.88 19.71
N VAL A 43 1.12 -6.74 20.71
CA VAL A 43 0.06 -7.53 21.35
C VAL A 43 -0.95 -6.60 22.04
N ALA A 44 -0.48 -5.57 22.75
CA ALA A 44 -1.35 -4.58 23.37
C ALA A 44 -2.20 -3.82 22.32
N LEU A 45 -1.60 -3.43 21.19
CA LEU A 45 -2.32 -2.78 20.08
C LEU A 45 -3.45 -3.67 19.54
N ALA A 46 -3.14 -4.93 19.22
CA ALA A 46 -4.12 -5.88 18.73
C ALA A 46 -5.25 -6.14 19.75
N GLY A 47 -4.90 -6.14 21.04
CA GLY A 47 -5.84 -6.31 22.15
C GLY A 47 -6.87 -5.19 22.29
N ILE A 48 -6.58 -3.98 21.81
CA ILE A 48 -7.53 -2.84 21.86
C ILE A 48 -8.78 -3.16 21.06
N SER A 49 -8.63 -3.61 19.81
CA SER A 49 -9.76 -4.00 18.97
C SER A 49 -10.54 -5.19 19.53
N GLU A 50 -9.87 -6.16 20.16
CA GLU A 50 -10.54 -7.31 20.76
C GLU A 50 -11.33 -6.92 22.01
N THR A 51 -10.80 -6.01 22.83
CA THR A 51 -11.53 -5.43 23.97
C THR A 51 -12.77 -4.69 23.49
N MET A 52 -12.63 -3.84 22.47
CA MET A 52 -13.75 -3.09 21.90
C MET A 52 -14.81 -4.00 21.28
N ARG A 53 -14.41 -5.13 20.70
CA ARG A 53 -15.32 -6.10 20.09
C ARG A 53 -16.28 -6.74 21.09
N HIS A 54 -15.81 -7.02 22.31
CA HIS A 54 -16.61 -7.61 23.38
C HIS A 54 -17.40 -6.60 24.21
N MET A 55 -17.18 -5.31 23.98
CA MET A 55 -17.87 -4.25 24.70
C MET A 55 -19.31 -4.09 24.19
N GLU A 56 -20.25 -4.19 25.13
CA GLU A 56 -21.68 -3.97 24.93
C GLU A 56 -22.19 -2.97 25.99
N PRO A 57 -23.11 -2.06 25.64
CA PRO A 57 -23.75 -1.91 24.32
C PRO A 57 -22.79 -1.28 23.28
N ARG A 58 -22.91 -1.66 22.00
CA ARG A 58 -21.97 -1.27 20.92
C ARG A 58 -21.78 0.23 20.76
N GLU A 59 -22.81 1.00 21.07
CA GLU A 59 -22.85 2.46 21.01
C GLU A 59 -21.84 3.09 21.98
N SER A 60 -21.51 2.39 23.08
CA SER A 60 -20.56 2.86 24.09
C SER A 60 -19.10 2.76 23.64
N ARG A 61 -18.79 1.95 22.62
CA ARG A 61 -17.40 1.68 22.17
C ARG A 61 -16.63 2.94 21.83
N LYS A 62 -17.25 3.87 21.10
CA LYS A 62 -16.61 5.15 20.71
C LYS A 62 -16.29 6.02 21.93
N ALA A 63 -17.21 6.10 22.89
CA ALA A 63 -17.03 6.91 24.10
C ALA A 63 -16.00 6.28 25.07
N ALA A 64 -15.90 4.96 25.10
CA ALA A 64 -14.96 4.24 25.98
C ALA A 64 -13.53 4.16 25.43
N LEU A 65 -13.34 4.32 24.12
CA LEU A 65 -12.03 4.17 23.47
C LEU A 65 -10.93 5.07 24.06
N PRO A 66 -11.14 6.39 24.30
CA PRO A 66 -10.09 7.24 24.87
C PRO A 66 -9.55 6.71 26.20
N GLY A 67 -10.44 6.25 27.10
CA GLY A 67 -10.03 5.68 28.38
C GLY A 67 -9.35 4.30 28.28
N LEU A 68 -9.54 3.57 27.18
CA LEU A 68 -8.75 2.37 26.89
C LEU A 68 -7.37 2.74 26.33
N LEU A 69 -7.30 3.72 25.43
CA LEU A 69 -6.03 4.21 24.88
C LEU A 69 -5.14 4.83 25.95
N ALA A 70 -5.70 5.55 26.92
CA ALA A 70 -4.97 6.13 28.05
C ALA A 70 -4.25 5.08 28.92
N ARG A 71 -4.70 3.83 28.87
CA ARG A 71 -4.11 2.70 29.61
C ARG A 71 -3.08 1.90 28.78
N LEU A 72 -2.84 2.30 27.53
CA LEU A 72 -1.84 1.67 26.68
C LEU A 72 -0.46 2.05 27.18
N ASP A 73 0.28 1.08 27.69
CA ASP A 73 1.68 1.25 28.03
C ASP A 73 2.53 1.32 26.75
N ILE A 74 3.40 2.34 26.66
CA ILE A 74 4.25 2.58 25.49
C ILE A 74 5.70 2.41 25.95
N PRO A 75 6.33 1.26 25.64
CA PRO A 75 7.72 1.02 25.98
C PRO A 75 8.69 2.02 25.33
N ASP A 76 9.85 2.24 25.97
CA ASP A 76 10.92 3.12 25.44
C ASP A 76 11.30 2.80 23.98
N MET A 77 11.31 1.51 23.63
CA MET A 77 11.72 1.00 22.32
C MET A 77 10.51 0.53 21.48
N ALA A 78 9.36 1.19 21.60
CA ALA A 78 8.18 0.92 20.77
C ALA A 78 8.24 1.71 19.45
N TYR A 79 8.06 1.02 18.33
CA TYR A 79 8.06 1.59 16.99
C TYR A 79 6.76 1.28 16.25
N ILE A 80 6.51 2.01 15.16
CA ILE A 80 5.38 1.69 14.29
C ILE A 80 5.71 0.44 13.46
N PRO A 81 4.96 -0.67 13.59
CA PRO A 81 5.32 -1.95 12.97
C PRO A 81 4.93 -2.04 11.49
N LEU A 82 4.68 -0.91 10.82
CA LEU A 82 4.22 -0.86 9.42
C LEU A 82 5.31 -0.33 8.46
N GLY A 83 6.53 -0.11 8.93
CA GLY A 83 7.65 0.41 8.12
C GLY A 83 8.22 -0.60 7.13
N ARG A 84 8.71 -0.14 5.97
CA ARG A 84 9.62 -0.91 5.11
C ARG A 84 11.05 -0.81 5.65
N ALA A 85 11.92 -1.72 5.25
CA ALA A 85 13.35 -1.65 5.59
C ALA A 85 14.03 -0.34 5.13
N SER A 86 13.47 0.33 4.12
CA SER A 86 13.95 1.62 3.60
C SER A 86 13.35 2.84 4.31
N ASP A 87 12.33 2.65 5.14
CA ASP A 87 11.61 3.75 5.76
C ASP A 87 12.33 4.20 7.04
N PRO A 88 12.19 5.48 7.41
CA PRO A 88 12.70 5.95 8.70
C PRO A 88 11.98 5.23 9.84
N TYR A 89 12.73 4.89 10.88
CA TYR A 89 12.17 4.32 12.10
C TYR A 89 11.30 5.38 12.78
N CYS A 90 10.05 5.04 13.07
CA CYS A 90 9.11 5.92 13.76
C CYS A 90 8.94 5.41 15.19
N ARG A 91 9.67 5.99 16.13
CA ARG A 91 9.56 5.64 17.55
C ARG A 91 8.35 6.33 18.16
N VAL A 92 7.53 5.58 18.88
CA VAL A 92 6.30 6.07 19.48
C VAL A 92 6.65 6.90 20.71
N LEU A 93 6.12 8.12 20.78
CA LEU A 93 6.23 9.01 21.94
C LEU A 93 5.02 8.87 22.85
N ARG A 94 3.82 8.92 22.26
CA ARG A 94 2.55 8.72 22.97
C ARG A 94 1.42 8.37 22.01
N VAL A 95 0.34 7.84 22.57
CA VAL A 95 -0.95 7.67 21.87
C VAL A 95 -1.78 8.95 21.97
N LEU A 96 -2.49 9.30 20.91
CA LEU A 96 -3.41 10.45 20.86
C LEU A 96 -4.83 9.96 21.11
N GLU A 97 -5.21 9.88 22.39
CA GLU A 97 -6.45 9.27 22.88
C GLU A 97 -7.73 9.84 22.25
N ALA A 98 -7.77 11.15 22.04
CA ALA A 98 -8.94 11.85 21.48
C ALA A 98 -9.04 11.74 19.95
N GLU A 99 -7.99 11.28 19.27
CA GLU A 99 -7.92 11.24 17.80
C GLU A 99 -8.22 9.83 17.24
N GLY A 100 -8.43 8.84 18.12
CA GLY A 100 -8.85 7.49 17.76
C GLY A 100 -10.36 7.36 17.54
N THR A 101 -10.78 6.34 16.80
CA THR A 101 -12.21 6.00 16.65
C THR A 101 -12.40 4.51 16.42
N VAL A 102 -13.56 3.98 16.84
CA VAL A 102 -14.01 2.64 16.50
C VAL A 102 -14.90 2.70 15.27
N PHE A 103 -14.61 1.87 14.25
CA PHE A 103 -15.42 1.77 13.05
C PHE A 103 -16.67 0.91 13.31
N SER A 104 -17.82 1.33 12.76
CA SER A 104 -19.08 0.61 12.91
C SER A 104 -19.10 -0.63 12.01
N THR A 105 -18.88 -1.80 12.60
CA THR A 105 -19.08 -3.09 11.92
C THR A 105 -19.89 -4.01 12.83
N HIS A 106 -20.76 -4.85 12.27
CA HIS A 106 -21.72 -5.65 13.07
C HIS A 106 -21.04 -6.53 14.13
N SER A 107 -20.14 -7.44 13.73
CA SER A 107 -19.55 -8.46 14.61
C SER A 107 -18.08 -8.20 14.96
N ARG A 108 -17.50 -7.14 14.40
CA ARG A 108 -16.09 -6.73 14.56
C ARG A 108 -16.02 -5.32 15.14
N ALA A 109 -14.84 -4.91 15.61
CA ALA A 109 -14.60 -3.55 16.07
C ALA A 109 -13.21 -3.07 15.63
N PRO A 110 -12.99 -2.80 14.33
CA PRO A 110 -11.76 -2.16 13.88
C PRO A 110 -11.57 -0.81 14.59
N VAL A 111 -10.34 -0.52 15.01
CA VAL A 111 -10.02 0.69 15.80
C VAL A 111 -8.94 1.48 15.10
N LEU A 112 -9.23 2.73 14.74
CA LEU A 112 -8.24 3.73 14.36
C LEU A 112 -7.51 4.21 15.61
N ILE A 113 -6.18 4.13 15.59
CA ILE A 113 -5.31 4.64 16.65
C ILE A 113 -4.32 5.62 16.02
N CYS A 114 -4.17 6.79 16.64
CA CYS A 114 -3.22 7.81 16.23
C CYS A 114 -2.09 7.90 17.26
N PHE A 115 -0.86 8.02 16.78
CA PHE A 115 0.35 8.13 17.58
C PHE A 115 1.10 9.39 17.23
N GLU A 116 1.68 9.97 18.27
CA GLU A 116 2.75 10.92 18.13
C GLU A 116 4.08 10.17 18.10
N VAL A 117 4.91 10.45 17.10
CA VAL A 117 6.15 9.73 16.87
C VAL A 117 7.31 10.68 16.62
N VAL A 118 8.52 10.20 16.83
CA VAL A 118 9.74 10.83 16.31
C VAL A 118 10.36 9.93 15.25
N GLN A 119 10.65 10.52 14.10
CA GLN A 119 11.38 9.87 13.03
C GLN A 119 12.86 9.89 13.36
N GLU A 120 13.40 8.71 13.59
CA GLU A 120 14.83 8.50 13.76
C GLU A 120 15.42 8.17 12.39
N ALA A 121 16.54 8.83 12.07
CA ALA A 121 17.27 8.50 10.85
C ALA A 121 17.64 7.01 10.90
N SER A 122 17.32 6.27 9.84
CA SER A 122 17.91 4.94 9.66
C SER A 122 19.43 5.10 9.82
N PRO A 123 20.13 4.21 10.55
CA PRO A 123 21.58 4.28 10.63
C PRO A 123 22.09 4.37 9.20
N PRO A 124 22.99 5.34 8.90
CA PRO A 124 23.47 5.50 7.54
C PRO A 124 23.99 4.14 7.08
N ARG A 125 23.35 3.58 6.04
CA ARG A 125 24.06 2.64 5.17
C ARG A 125 25.35 3.37 4.84
N ALA A 126 26.51 2.81 5.21
CA ALA A 126 27.81 3.40 5.00
C ALA A 126 27.87 4.00 3.59
N ALA A 127 27.57 5.29 3.52
CA ALA A 127 27.76 6.09 2.35
C ALA A 127 29.22 6.46 2.47
N THR A 128 30.02 5.92 1.56
CA THR A 128 31.34 6.44 1.26
C THR A 128 31.21 7.94 1.03
N GLY A 129 31.63 8.76 2.00
CA GLY A 129 31.75 10.21 1.85
C GLY A 129 31.16 11.05 2.97
N SER A 130 32.07 11.55 3.82
CA SER A 130 32.07 12.82 4.56
C SER A 130 30.97 13.12 5.60
N THR A 131 31.39 13.00 6.87
CA THR A 131 31.28 13.97 8.00
C THR A 131 29.94 14.71 8.19
N SER A 132 29.27 14.70 9.35
CA SER A 132 29.80 14.95 10.70
C SER A 132 28.77 14.64 11.80
N GLN A 133 29.28 14.28 12.98
CA GLN A 133 28.74 14.43 14.34
C GLN A 133 27.64 13.47 14.83
N ALA A 134 28.08 12.38 15.47
CA ALA A 134 27.39 11.78 16.62
C ALA A 134 28.39 11.09 17.56
N ALA A 135 28.20 11.33 18.86
CA ALA A 135 28.65 10.56 20.03
C ALA A 135 30.14 10.16 20.11
N THR A 136 30.82 10.70 21.12
CA THR A 136 32.13 10.27 21.61
C THR A 136 32.08 8.80 22.04
N TYR A 137 32.42 7.90 21.11
CA TYR A 137 32.96 6.59 21.38
C TYR A 137 34.23 6.45 20.55
N ASP A 138 35.23 5.80 21.14
CA ASP A 138 36.59 5.69 20.63
C ASP A 138 36.63 5.19 19.17
N GLN A 139 36.87 6.13 18.24
CA GLN A 139 36.85 5.96 16.78
C GLN A 139 37.82 4.84 16.35
N ASP A 140 38.93 4.71 17.07
CA ASP A 140 40.00 3.74 16.83
C ASP A 140 39.52 2.30 17.00
N THR A 141 38.59 2.05 17.94
CA THR A 141 38.05 0.71 18.19
C THR A 141 37.15 0.23 17.03
N LEU A 142 36.34 1.13 16.46
CA LEU A 142 35.40 0.81 15.37
C LEU A 142 36.12 0.60 14.02
N GLU A 143 37.17 1.36 13.76
CA GLU A 143 38.02 1.19 12.57
C GLU A 143 38.83 -0.12 12.64
N CYS A 144 39.35 -0.48 13.81
CA CYS A 144 40.07 -1.74 14.05
C CYS A 144 39.16 -2.96 13.77
N ILE A 145 37.90 -2.92 14.22
CA ILE A 145 36.93 -4.00 14.00
C ILE A 145 36.57 -4.12 12.52
N GLN A 146 36.36 -3.00 11.83
CA GLN A 146 36.01 -3.00 10.40
C GLN A 146 37.15 -3.51 9.51
N ALA A 147 38.41 -3.13 9.82
CA ALA A 147 39.58 -3.62 9.12
C ALA A 147 39.78 -5.14 9.32
N THR A 148 39.55 -5.64 10.53
CA THR A 148 39.66 -7.07 10.85
C THR A 148 38.62 -7.91 10.11
N TYR A 149 37.37 -7.42 10.01
CA TYR A 149 36.31 -8.10 9.26
C TYR A 149 36.54 -8.12 7.75
N ALA A 150 37.08 -7.03 7.17
CA ALA A 150 37.43 -6.97 5.76
C ALA A 150 38.55 -7.96 5.39
N ALA A 151 39.56 -8.11 6.25
CA ALA A 151 40.67 -9.04 6.04
C ALA A 151 40.24 -10.53 6.07
N LEU A 152 39.17 -10.86 6.80
CA LEU A 152 38.64 -12.22 6.89
C LEU A 152 37.78 -12.63 5.68
N PHE A 153 37.10 -11.68 5.01
CA PHE A 153 36.15 -11.98 3.94
C PHE A 153 36.73 -11.92 2.51
N PHE A 154 37.80 -11.17 2.27
CA PHE A 154 38.37 -11.01 0.91
C PHE A 154 39.46 -12.04 0.53
N ARG A 155 39.68 -13.08 1.35
CA ARG A 155 40.74 -14.08 1.11
C ARG A 155 40.43 -15.12 0.01
N SER A 156 39.32 -15.05 -0.71
CA SER A 156 38.93 -16.08 -1.70
C SER A 156 38.51 -15.57 -3.08
N ALA A 157 39.00 -14.43 -3.55
CA ALA A 157 38.74 -13.99 -4.92
C ALA A 157 40.01 -13.49 -5.60
N SER A 158 40.86 -14.44 -6.03
CA SER A 158 41.86 -14.22 -7.07
C SER A 158 41.33 -14.79 -8.38
N CYS A 159 40.87 -13.93 -9.29
CA CYS A 159 40.92 -14.20 -10.72
C CYS A 159 40.93 -12.89 -11.51
N ASP A 160 41.85 -12.85 -12.47
CA ASP A 160 42.35 -11.69 -13.20
C ASP A 160 41.32 -11.11 -14.18
N LEU A 161 41.23 -9.78 -14.23
CA LEU A 161 40.57 -9.05 -15.30
C LEU A 161 41.64 -8.62 -16.32
N THR A 162 41.61 -9.25 -17.49
CA THR A 162 42.27 -8.73 -18.70
C THR A 162 41.25 -7.92 -19.51
N THR A 163 41.73 -6.81 -20.04
CA THR A 163 41.04 -5.86 -20.92
C THR A 163 40.92 -6.39 -22.34
N ASP A 164 39.80 -6.16 -23.03
CA ASP A 164 39.82 -6.00 -24.49
C ASP A 164 38.68 -5.12 -25.04
N ASP A 165 39.05 -4.33 -26.05
CA ASP A 165 38.29 -3.32 -26.81
C ASP A 165 37.57 -3.93 -28.03
N ASN A 166 36.35 -3.46 -28.39
CA ASN A 166 35.92 -2.99 -29.74
C ASN A 166 34.38 -2.81 -29.92
N PRO A 167 33.87 -2.12 -30.99
CA PRO A 167 32.74 -1.18 -30.96
C PRO A 167 31.44 -1.75 -31.61
N PRO A 168 30.32 -1.00 -31.68
CA PRO A 168 29.01 -1.56 -32.05
C PRO A 168 28.71 -1.41 -33.54
N PRO A 169 27.79 -2.22 -34.11
CA PRO A 169 27.13 -1.89 -35.37
C PRO A 169 25.71 -1.33 -35.15
N GLU A 170 25.42 -0.31 -35.94
CA GLU A 170 24.11 0.28 -36.18
C GLU A 170 23.22 -0.65 -37.01
N ASP A 171 21.91 -0.59 -36.79
CA ASP A 171 20.93 -0.56 -37.89
C ASP A 171 19.58 -0.02 -37.37
N ALA A 172 19.09 1.01 -38.04
CA ALA A 172 17.89 1.76 -37.70
C ALA A 172 16.72 1.37 -38.63
N VAL A 173 15.54 1.15 -38.06
CA VAL A 173 14.25 1.19 -38.79
C VAL A 173 13.28 2.11 -38.04
N SER A 174 12.56 2.93 -38.80
CA SER A 174 11.94 4.20 -38.41
C SER A 174 10.81 4.11 -37.37
N LEU A 175 11.01 4.77 -36.23
CA LEU A 175 10.05 4.98 -35.12
C LEU A 175 9.64 6.45 -34.98
N ALA A 176 9.61 7.19 -36.09
CA ALA A 176 9.56 8.66 -36.10
C ALA A 176 8.15 9.28 -36.00
N SER A 177 7.11 8.53 -35.61
CA SER A 177 5.78 9.12 -35.37
C SER A 177 5.14 8.75 -34.04
N ILE A 178 5.81 7.92 -33.22
CA ILE A 178 5.29 7.46 -31.91
C ILE A 178 6.13 8.04 -30.76
N LYS A 179 7.43 8.30 -30.98
CA LYS A 179 8.30 8.94 -29.97
C LYS A 179 7.88 10.38 -29.63
N ASP A 180 7.28 11.11 -30.57
CA ASP A 180 6.98 12.53 -30.35
C ASP A 180 5.73 12.76 -29.51
N ILE A 181 4.71 11.87 -29.66
CA ILE A 181 3.47 11.93 -28.88
C ILE A 181 3.66 11.31 -27.48
N VAL A 182 4.46 10.24 -27.41
CA VAL A 182 4.79 9.56 -26.15
C VAL A 182 5.82 10.39 -25.34
N GLY A 183 6.76 11.06 -26.00
CA GLY A 183 7.80 11.87 -25.37
C GLY A 183 7.26 13.07 -24.58
N GLN A 184 6.23 13.77 -25.11
CA GLN A 184 5.63 14.93 -24.44
C GLN A 184 4.85 14.54 -23.16
N ASN A 185 4.16 13.39 -23.17
CA ASN A 185 3.41 12.88 -22.01
C ASN A 185 4.31 12.17 -20.97
N ILE A 186 5.41 11.55 -21.42
CA ILE A 186 6.43 10.96 -20.55
C ILE A 186 7.22 12.06 -19.83
N GLN A 187 7.58 13.18 -20.46
CA GLN A 187 8.28 14.28 -19.76
C GLN A 187 7.44 14.89 -18.63
N ALA A 188 6.12 15.06 -18.84
CA ALA A 188 5.20 15.48 -17.78
C ALA A 188 5.14 14.44 -16.64
N THR A 189 5.16 13.14 -16.96
CA THR A 189 5.10 12.05 -15.97
C THR A 189 6.44 11.76 -15.28
N ILE A 190 7.57 12.06 -15.93
CA ILE A 190 8.90 11.99 -15.32
C ILE A 190 9.11 13.18 -14.37
N MET A 191 8.61 14.38 -14.73
CA MET A 191 8.54 15.50 -13.78
C MET A 191 7.62 15.22 -12.57
N ARG A 192 6.60 14.35 -12.71
CA ARG A 192 5.77 13.88 -11.57
C ARG A 192 6.55 13.10 -10.50
N ARG A 193 7.74 12.57 -10.80
CA ARG A 193 8.53 11.75 -9.85
C ARG A 193 9.57 12.52 -9.05
N THR A 194 10.06 13.67 -9.52
CA THR A 194 11.12 14.42 -8.83
C THR A 194 10.60 15.41 -7.80
N SER A 195 9.28 15.61 -7.69
CA SER A 195 8.71 16.47 -6.65
C SER A 195 7.27 16.08 -6.27
N LYS A 196 7.10 14.86 -5.72
CA LYS A 196 5.81 14.44 -5.12
C LYS A 196 5.25 15.53 -4.19
N THR A 197 6.11 16.13 -3.37
CA THR A 197 5.75 17.26 -2.49
C THR A 197 5.27 18.51 -3.23
N ALA A 198 5.80 18.85 -4.41
CA ALA A 198 5.40 20.05 -5.14
C ALA A 198 4.09 19.83 -5.93
N TYR A 199 3.88 18.63 -6.46
CA TYR A 199 2.63 18.24 -7.11
C TYR A 199 1.47 18.20 -6.11
N ASP A 200 1.66 17.50 -4.98
CA ASP A 200 0.69 17.42 -3.88
C ASP A 200 0.36 18.82 -3.33
N MET A 201 1.37 19.71 -3.19
CA MET A 201 1.18 21.11 -2.80
C MET A 201 0.40 21.92 -3.85
N SER A 202 0.60 21.67 -5.15
CA SER A 202 -0.06 22.43 -6.21
C SER A 202 -1.55 22.12 -6.29
N LEU A 203 -1.92 20.83 -6.16
CA LEU A 203 -3.32 20.43 -6.19
C LEU A 203 -4.01 20.81 -4.87
N ALA A 204 -3.38 20.59 -3.72
CA ALA A 204 -3.91 21.00 -2.43
C ALA A 204 -4.17 22.52 -2.33
N LYS A 205 -3.38 23.35 -3.04
CA LYS A 205 -3.60 24.80 -3.11
C LYS A 205 -4.81 25.20 -3.98
N LEU A 206 -5.22 24.31 -4.89
CA LEU A 206 -6.33 24.51 -5.82
C LEU A 206 -7.64 23.84 -5.37
N MET A 207 -7.62 23.14 -4.23
CA MET A 207 -8.76 22.47 -3.62
C MET A 207 -9.45 23.34 -2.57
N GLU A 208 -10.77 23.15 -2.39
CA GLU A 208 -11.48 23.76 -1.26
C GLU A 208 -11.26 22.95 0.05
N PRO A 209 -10.86 23.59 1.17
CA PRO A 209 -10.53 22.89 2.43
C PRO A 209 -11.69 22.18 3.13
N THR A 210 -12.93 22.40 2.71
CA THR A 210 -14.15 22.07 3.48
C THR A 210 -14.81 20.76 3.07
N VAL A 211 -14.50 20.22 1.88
CA VAL A 211 -15.26 19.07 1.33
C VAL A 211 -14.84 17.74 1.95
N PHE A 212 -13.57 17.59 2.36
CA PHE A 212 -13.05 16.39 3.03
C PHE A 212 -12.93 16.52 4.57
N GLY A 213 -13.48 17.58 5.18
CA GLY A 213 -13.26 17.89 6.59
C GLY A 213 -11.84 18.40 6.87
N GLU A 214 -11.33 18.22 8.10
CA GLU A 214 -9.96 18.61 8.45
C GLU A 214 -8.95 17.74 7.66
N SER A 215 -8.13 18.37 6.82
CA SER A 215 -7.07 17.66 6.09
C SER A 215 -6.03 17.07 7.04
N TRP A 216 -5.37 15.98 6.63
CA TRP A 216 -4.31 15.36 7.44
C TRP A 216 -3.16 16.32 7.76
N ALA A 217 -2.82 17.21 6.81
CA ALA A 217 -1.81 18.25 7.03
C ALA A 217 -2.25 19.28 8.09
N ALA A 218 -3.51 19.72 8.05
CA ALA A 218 -4.08 20.62 9.06
C ALA A 218 -4.12 19.95 10.44
N LYS A 219 -4.56 18.69 10.50
CA LYS A 219 -4.56 17.87 11.71
C LYS A 219 -3.16 17.76 12.33
N LYS A 220 -2.14 17.45 11.51
CA LYS A 220 -0.74 17.42 11.98
C LYS A 220 -0.29 18.76 12.56
N LYS A 221 -0.58 19.86 11.87
CA LYS A 221 -0.20 21.21 12.34
C LYS A 221 -0.87 21.58 13.66
N ARG A 222 -2.16 21.28 13.80
CA ARG A 222 -2.92 21.46 15.05
C ARG A 222 -2.34 20.63 16.18
N LEU A 223 -2.07 19.35 15.93
CA LEU A 223 -1.50 18.44 16.93
C LEU A 223 -0.06 18.82 17.32
N GLN A 224 0.74 19.32 16.37
CA GLN A 224 2.10 19.79 16.64
C GLN A 224 2.09 20.97 17.60
N ALA A 225 1.22 21.95 17.34
CA ALA A 225 1.11 23.15 18.17
C ALA A 225 0.62 22.84 19.59
N ALA A 226 -0.23 21.82 19.75
CA ALA A 226 -0.76 21.39 21.04
C ALA A 226 0.16 20.39 21.77
N SER A 227 1.21 19.87 21.12
CA SER A 227 2.02 18.80 21.68
C SER A 227 3.21 19.33 22.52
N PRO A 228 3.49 18.73 23.70
CA PRO A 228 4.74 18.97 24.42
C PRO A 228 5.99 18.57 23.62
N TYR A 229 5.89 17.62 22.68
CA TYR A 229 7.02 17.16 21.85
C TYR A 229 7.01 17.74 20.43
N GLY A 230 6.07 18.63 20.10
CA GLY A 230 5.94 19.20 18.76
C GLY A 230 7.18 19.95 18.25
N HIS A 231 8.06 20.35 19.18
CA HIS A 231 9.34 21.02 18.91
C HIS A 231 10.46 20.05 18.50
N LEU A 232 10.31 18.74 18.70
CA LEU A 232 11.36 17.77 18.39
C LEU A 232 11.61 17.67 16.89
N ARG A 233 12.89 17.57 16.51
CA ARG A 233 13.26 17.29 15.12
C ARG A 233 12.80 15.89 14.73
N GLY A 234 12.15 15.76 13.58
CA GLY A 234 11.58 14.49 13.12
C GLY A 234 10.21 14.17 13.75
N TRP A 235 9.64 15.09 14.53
CA TRP A 235 8.27 14.95 15.04
C TRP A 235 7.26 14.68 13.92
N ASN A 236 6.37 13.71 14.13
CA ASN A 236 5.33 13.38 13.18
C ASN A 236 4.12 12.74 13.88
N VAL A 237 3.02 12.63 13.14
CA VAL A 237 1.83 11.86 13.55
C VAL A 237 1.63 10.72 12.57
N VAL A 238 1.42 9.53 13.11
CA VAL A 238 1.14 8.29 12.36
C VAL A 238 -0.14 7.67 12.87
N SER A 239 -0.95 7.12 11.97
CA SER A 239 -2.16 6.40 12.35
C SER A 239 -2.20 5.01 11.72
N LEU A 240 -2.79 4.06 12.45
CA LEU A 240 -3.00 2.69 12.01
C LEU A 240 -4.40 2.22 12.44
N ILE A 241 -4.89 1.17 11.80
CA ILE A 241 -6.12 0.48 12.18
C ILE A 241 -5.75 -0.86 12.79
N SER A 242 -6.16 -1.10 14.02
CA SER A 242 -6.14 -2.43 14.61
C SER A 242 -7.42 -3.17 14.22
N LYS A 243 -7.27 -4.35 13.61
CA LYS A 243 -8.37 -5.28 13.34
C LYS A 243 -8.18 -6.54 14.16
N SER A 244 -9.29 -7.01 14.74
CA SER A 244 -9.35 -8.30 15.42
C SER A 244 -10.49 -9.16 14.89
N HIS A 245 -10.35 -10.47 15.11
CA HIS A 245 -11.22 -11.51 14.56
C HIS A 245 -11.30 -11.52 13.03
N ASP A 246 -10.15 -11.31 12.39
CA ASP A 246 -10.01 -11.33 10.94
C ASP A 246 -8.64 -11.88 10.53
N ASP A 247 -8.60 -12.76 9.52
CA ASP A 247 -7.34 -13.31 9.01
C ASP A 247 -6.76 -12.37 7.96
N MET A 248 -5.81 -11.54 8.40
CA MET A 248 -5.22 -10.50 7.58
C MET A 248 -4.18 -11.02 6.57
N ARG A 249 -3.77 -12.28 6.67
CA ARG A 249 -2.77 -12.87 5.75
C ARG A 249 -3.29 -12.95 4.31
N GLN A 250 -4.59 -13.22 4.16
CA GLN A 250 -5.23 -13.18 2.84
C GLN A 250 -5.16 -11.76 2.25
N GLU A 251 -5.49 -10.73 3.03
CA GLU A 251 -5.48 -9.34 2.55
C GLU A 251 -4.05 -8.87 2.22
N VAL A 252 -3.04 -9.23 3.04
CA VAL A 252 -1.61 -9.03 2.76
C VAL A 252 -1.25 -9.63 1.40
N PHE A 253 -1.68 -10.86 1.13
CA PHE A 253 -1.39 -11.52 -0.14
C PHE A 253 -2.05 -10.80 -1.33
N VAL A 254 -3.30 -10.36 -1.21
CA VAL A 254 -3.94 -9.56 -2.28
C VAL A 254 -3.18 -8.26 -2.54
N LEU A 255 -2.72 -7.58 -1.49
CA LEU A 255 -1.94 -6.35 -1.62
C LEU A 255 -0.59 -6.57 -2.31
N GLN A 256 0.04 -7.74 -2.09
CA GLN A 256 1.23 -8.15 -2.84
C GLN A 256 0.92 -8.33 -4.33
N LEU A 257 -0.19 -8.99 -4.69
CA LEU A 257 -0.62 -9.12 -6.08
C LEU A 257 -0.91 -7.76 -6.72
N ILE A 258 -1.58 -6.85 -6.01
CA ILE A 258 -1.84 -5.47 -6.47
C ILE A 258 -0.53 -4.71 -6.72
N ALA A 259 0.45 -4.83 -5.82
CA ALA A 259 1.76 -4.20 -6.01
C ALA A 259 2.50 -4.77 -7.24
N GLN A 260 2.36 -6.06 -7.53
CA GLN A 260 2.93 -6.69 -8.72
C GLN A 260 2.21 -6.26 -10.00
N ILE A 261 0.88 -6.16 -9.98
CA ILE A 261 0.09 -5.61 -11.09
C ILE A 261 0.47 -4.16 -11.38
N GLN A 262 0.65 -3.33 -10.34
CA GLN A 262 1.17 -1.97 -10.50
C GLN A 262 2.56 -1.96 -11.14
N GLY A 263 3.41 -2.93 -10.81
CA GLY A 263 4.71 -3.15 -11.45
C GLY A 263 4.56 -3.44 -12.95
N ILE A 264 3.68 -4.37 -13.31
CA ILE A 264 3.39 -4.72 -14.72
C ILE A 264 2.93 -3.49 -15.52
N PHE A 265 2.01 -2.70 -14.97
CA PHE A 265 1.54 -1.48 -15.66
C PHE A 265 2.65 -0.45 -15.86
N ARG A 266 3.51 -0.27 -14.85
CA ARG A 266 4.66 0.63 -14.95
C ARG A 266 5.66 0.14 -16.01
N ASP A 267 5.95 -1.15 -16.04
CA ASP A 267 6.91 -1.75 -16.98
C ASP A 267 6.36 -1.71 -18.42
N ALA A 268 5.02 -1.73 -18.58
CA ALA A 268 4.33 -1.50 -19.85
C ALA A 268 4.11 -0.02 -20.20
N HIS A 269 4.65 0.92 -19.41
CA HIS A 269 4.49 2.37 -19.57
C HIS A 269 3.03 2.85 -19.59
N LEU A 270 2.13 2.15 -18.91
CA LEU A 270 0.73 2.54 -18.80
C LEU A 270 0.54 3.49 -17.61
N PRO A 271 -0.24 4.58 -17.76
CA PRO A 271 -0.51 5.53 -16.67
C PRO A 271 -1.54 4.99 -15.67
N LEU A 272 -1.61 3.67 -15.46
CA LEU A 272 -2.55 3.05 -14.54
C LEU A 272 -2.04 3.13 -13.10
N TRP A 273 -2.98 3.36 -12.19
CA TRP A 273 -2.66 3.65 -10.81
C TRP A 273 -3.40 2.69 -9.87
N LEU A 274 -2.67 2.18 -8.89
CA LEU A 274 -3.12 1.28 -7.84
C LEU A 274 -2.35 1.63 -6.57
N ARG A 275 -3.04 1.58 -5.42
CA ARG A 275 -2.42 1.78 -4.12
C ARG A 275 -2.48 0.49 -3.31
N ALA A 276 -1.31 -0.06 -3.03
CA ALA A 276 -1.14 -1.11 -2.04
C ALA A 276 -0.76 -0.44 -0.69
N TYR A 277 -1.72 -0.42 0.24
CA TYR A 277 -1.46 -0.05 1.64
C TYR A 277 -0.81 -1.22 2.38
N ARG A 278 -0.27 -0.96 3.57
CA ARG A 278 0.47 -1.97 4.33
C ARG A 278 -0.39 -2.62 5.39
N ILE A 279 -0.14 -3.91 5.58
CA ILE A 279 -0.75 -4.70 6.65
C ILE A 279 0.35 -5.55 7.28
N VAL A 280 0.37 -5.59 8.60
CA VAL A 280 1.14 -6.59 9.35
C VAL A 280 0.18 -7.51 10.08
N SER A 281 0.23 -8.78 9.74
CA SER A 281 -0.50 -9.83 10.45
C SER A 281 0.22 -10.11 11.76
N THR A 282 -0.43 -9.80 12.88
CA THR A 282 0.15 -9.93 14.23
C THR A 282 -0.18 -11.27 14.86
N GLY A 283 -1.16 -11.99 14.31
CA GLY A 283 -1.55 -13.34 14.73
C GLY A 283 -2.42 -14.02 13.68
N HIS A 284 -3.12 -15.09 14.07
CA HIS A 284 -4.02 -15.83 13.18
C HIS A 284 -5.37 -15.12 12.93
N SER A 285 -5.71 -14.13 13.74
CA SER A 285 -7.00 -13.42 13.72
C SER A 285 -6.85 -11.93 14.03
N THR A 286 -5.64 -11.40 14.04
CA THR A 286 -5.35 -10.01 14.36
C THR A 286 -4.34 -9.44 13.37
N GLY A 287 -4.48 -8.15 13.09
CA GLY A 287 -3.49 -7.42 12.31
C GLY A 287 -3.64 -5.92 12.40
N LEU A 288 -2.56 -5.25 12.02
CA LEU A 288 -2.44 -3.80 11.99
C LEU A 288 -2.39 -3.34 10.54
N ILE A 289 -3.14 -2.30 10.21
CA ILE A 289 -3.33 -1.82 8.85
C ILE A 289 -2.92 -0.35 8.78
N GLU A 290 -2.19 0.02 7.73
CA GLU A 290 -1.87 1.40 7.42
C GLU A 290 -3.15 2.18 7.07
N THR A 291 -3.26 3.37 7.65
CA THR A 291 -4.40 4.26 7.36
C THR A 291 -4.18 5.01 6.05
N ILE A 292 -5.23 5.12 5.26
CA ILE A 292 -5.29 6.03 4.11
C ILE A 292 -5.85 7.35 4.63
N THR A 293 -4.96 8.29 4.93
CA THR A 293 -5.28 9.54 5.64
C THR A 293 -5.87 10.63 4.75
N ASP A 294 -5.80 10.42 3.44
CA ASP A 294 -6.10 11.36 2.37
C ASP A 294 -7.35 10.95 1.56
N ALA A 295 -8.14 9.99 2.04
CA ALA A 295 -9.30 9.48 1.33
C ALA A 295 -10.54 9.27 2.20
N GLN A 296 -11.71 9.30 1.56
CA GLN A 296 -13.00 8.97 2.16
C GLN A 296 -13.75 7.93 1.33
N SER A 297 -14.62 7.13 1.95
CA SER A 297 -15.44 6.19 1.20
C SER A 297 -16.46 6.92 0.33
N LEU A 298 -16.79 6.36 -0.83
CA LEU A 298 -17.85 6.91 -1.70
C LEU A 298 -19.20 6.97 -0.95
N ASP A 299 -19.43 6.05 0.00
CA ASP A 299 -20.58 6.09 0.90
C ASP A 299 -20.58 7.33 1.81
N ALA A 300 -19.44 7.65 2.43
CA ALA A 300 -19.30 8.84 3.27
C ALA A 300 -19.50 10.13 2.45
N ILE A 301 -18.94 10.18 1.24
CA ILE A 301 -19.11 11.31 0.31
C ILE A 301 -20.57 11.49 -0.09
N LYS A 302 -21.31 10.41 -0.35
CA LYS A 302 -22.74 10.49 -0.70
C LYS A 302 -23.64 10.85 0.49
N LYS A 303 -23.18 10.55 1.71
CA LYS A 303 -23.88 10.94 2.95
C LYS A 303 -23.60 12.38 3.34
N SER A 304 -22.49 12.97 2.90
CA SER A 304 -22.18 14.36 3.18
C SER A 304 -23.03 15.29 2.29
N LYS A 305 -23.67 16.29 2.91
CA LYS A 305 -24.36 17.35 2.16
C LYS A 305 -23.31 18.37 1.70
N PRO A 306 -23.39 18.94 0.48
CA PRO A 306 -24.54 18.93 -0.44
C PRO A 306 -24.41 17.99 -1.65
N SER A 307 -23.40 17.12 -1.73
CA SER A 307 -23.12 16.32 -2.93
C SER A 307 -24.12 15.16 -3.11
N THR A 308 -25.02 15.27 -4.09
CA THR A 308 -25.97 14.19 -4.43
C THR A 308 -25.41 13.14 -5.39
N SER A 309 -24.37 13.48 -6.15
CA SER A 309 -23.68 12.59 -7.11
C SER A 309 -22.16 12.74 -7.02
N LEU A 310 -21.42 11.77 -7.57
CA LEU A 310 -19.96 11.87 -7.64
C LEU A 310 -19.53 13.00 -8.56
N LYS A 311 -20.27 13.26 -9.64
CA LYS A 311 -19.99 14.39 -10.51
C LYS A 311 -20.11 15.72 -9.78
N ASP A 312 -21.17 15.91 -9.00
CA ASP A 312 -21.36 17.13 -8.19
C ASP A 312 -20.22 17.29 -7.19
N HIS A 313 -19.78 16.18 -6.57
CA HIS A 313 -18.63 16.19 -5.67
C HIS A 313 -17.34 16.64 -6.36
N PHE A 314 -17.06 16.16 -7.58
CA PHE A 314 -15.89 16.61 -8.35
C PHE A 314 -15.99 18.09 -8.72
N ASP A 315 -17.18 18.56 -9.13
CA ASP A 315 -17.41 19.96 -9.49
C ASP A 315 -17.23 20.90 -8.28
N GLN A 316 -17.63 20.46 -7.09
CA GLN A 316 -17.48 21.21 -5.83
C GLN A 316 -16.05 21.16 -5.28
N THR A 317 -15.43 19.99 -5.27
CA THR A 317 -14.09 19.78 -4.68
C THR A 317 -12.98 20.43 -5.51
N TYR A 318 -13.13 20.37 -6.83
CA TYR A 318 -12.15 20.89 -7.79
C TYR A 318 -12.79 22.03 -8.60
N PRO A 319 -12.94 23.24 -8.03
CA PRO A 319 -13.61 24.35 -8.72
C PRO A 319 -12.79 24.86 -9.92
N ALA A 320 -11.46 24.77 -9.84
CA ALA A 320 -10.57 25.15 -10.94
C ALA A 320 -10.61 24.09 -12.07
N PRO A 321 -10.88 24.48 -13.34
CA PRO A 321 -10.98 23.53 -14.45
C PRO A 321 -9.75 22.62 -14.59
N ALA A 322 -8.54 23.18 -14.54
CA ALA A 322 -7.31 22.39 -14.65
C ALA A 322 -7.14 21.37 -13.51
N ALA A 323 -7.53 21.72 -12.28
CA ALA A 323 -7.50 20.80 -11.14
C ALA A 323 -8.54 19.69 -11.30
N ARG A 324 -9.73 20.03 -11.82
CA ARG A 324 -10.79 19.07 -12.10
C ARG A 324 -10.42 18.10 -13.21
N ASP A 325 -9.87 18.60 -14.31
CA ASP A 325 -9.41 17.76 -15.42
C ASP A 325 -8.35 16.76 -14.94
N LEU A 326 -7.40 17.22 -14.13
CA LEU A 326 -6.39 16.36 -13.53
C LEU A 326 -6.98 15.32 -12.57
N ALA A 327 -7.89 15.73 -11.69
CA ALA A 327 -8.57 14.82 -10.77
C ALA A 327 -9.42 13.78 -11.52
N THR A 328 -10.11 14.18 -12.59
CA THR A 328 -10.88 13.26 -13.45
C THR A 328 -9.96 12.28 -14.20
N LEU A 329 -8.77 12.72 -14.63
CA LEU A 329 -7.77 11.81 -15.21
C LEU A 329 -7.23 10.81 -14.17
N ASN A 330 -6.93 11.27 -12.96
CA ASN A 330 -6.50 10.41 -11.84
C ASN A 330 -7.60 9.38 -11.48
N PHE A 331 -8.86 9.83 -11.48
CA PHE A 331 -10.03 8.98 -11.33
C PHE A 331 -10.10 7.91 -12.41
N MET A 332 -9.95 8.29 -13.69
CA MET A 332 -9.95 7.34 -14.80
C MET A 332 -8.82 6.31 -14.67
N HIS A 333 -7.59 6.75 -14.43
CA HIS A 333 -6.41 5.87 -14.33
C HIS A 333 -6.53 4.84 -13.21
N SER A 334 -6.99 5.28 -12.04
CA SER A 334 -7.22 4.40 -10.89
C SER A 334 -8.43 3.49 -11.08
N LEU A 335 -9.51 3.99 -11.69
CA LEU A 335 -10.70 3.20 -11.97
C LEU A 335 -10.40 2.07 -12.97
N VAL A 336 -9.62 2.35 -14.01
CA VAL A 336 -9.15 1.31 -14.95
C VAL A 336 -8.30 0.27 -14.21
N GLY A 337 -7.31 0.72 -13.42
CA GLY A 337 -6.42 -0.17 -12.67
C GLY A 337 -7.19 -1.12 -11.76
N TYR A 338 -8.08 -0.60 -10.91
CA TYR A 338 -8.88 -1.43 -10.01
C TYR A 338 -9.94 -2.26 -10.74
N SER A 339 -10.46 -1.84 -11.89
CA SER A 339 -11.36 -2.65 -12.72
C SER A 339 -10.68 -3.93 -13.22
N LEU A 340 -9.43 -3.82 -13.68
CA LEU A 340 -8.61 -4.96 -14.08
C LEU A 340 -8.30 -5.89 -12.89
N VAL A 341 -7.91 -5.33 -11.74
CA VAL A 341 -7.66 -6.08 -10.50
C VAL A 341 -8.92 -6.85 -10.08
N CYS A 342 -10.08 -6.19 -10.05
CA CYS A 342 -11.34 -6.82 -9.66
C CYS A 342 -11.71 -7.98 -10.59
N TYR A 343 -11.50 -7.84 -11.91
CA TYR A 343 -11.78 -8.90 -12.86
C TYR A 343 -10.83 -10.10 -12.68
N ILE A 344 -9.51 -9.86 -12.72
CA ILE A 344 -8.50 -10.93 -12.68
C ILE A 344 -8.51 -11.65 -11.34
N LEU A 345 -8.57 -10.92 -10.23
CA LEU A 345 -8.56 -11.50 -8.89
C LEU A 345 -9.95 -11.90 -8.39
N GLN A 346 -11.02 -11.61 -9.14
CA GLN A 346 -12.41 -11.87 -8.73
C GLN A 346 -12.72 -11.27 -7.35
N VAL A 347 -12.32 -10.01 -7.14
CA VAL A 347 -12.59 -9.29 -5.89
C VAL A 347 -14.10 -9.07 -5.76
N LYS A 348 -14.69 -9.56 -4.67
CA LYS A 348 -16.11 -9.46 -4.37
C LYS A 348 -16.37 -8.38 -3.31
N ASP A 349 -17.63 -8.27 -2.88
CA ASP A 349 -18.06 -7.30 -1.86
C ASP A 349 -17.65 -5.85 -2.21
N ARG A 350 -17.85 -5.48 -3.48
CA ARG A 350 -17.51 -4.14 -4.01
C ARG A 350 -18.73 -3.23 -3.92
N HIS A 351 -18.89 -2.58 -2.77
CA HIS A 351 -19.88 -1.51 -2.53
C HIS A 351 -19.17 -0.18 -2.21
N ASN A 352 -19.92 0.92 -2.14
CA ASN A 352 -19.36 2.27 -1.97
C ASN A 352 -18.69 2.51 -0.59
N GLY A 353 -18.84 1.58 0.35
CA GLY A 353 -18.10 1.58 1.62
C GLY A 353 -16.66 1.07 1.47
N ASN A 354 -16.41 0.19 0.49
CA ASN A 354 -15.12 -0.45 0.23
C ASN A 354 -14.34 0.21 -0.94
N ILE A 355 -14.86 1.32 -1.46
CA ILE A 355 -14.23 2.13 -2.50
C ILE A 355 -14.05 3.51 -1.89
N LEU A 356 -12.80 3.93 -1.77
CA LEU A 356 -12.42 5.26 -1.31
C LEU A 356 -12.13 6.16 -2.51
N LEU A 357 -12.26 7.47 -2.31
CA LEU A 357 -11.79 8.52 -3.21
C LEU A 357 -10.80 9.37 -2.42
N ASP A 358 -9.58 9.51 -2.95
CA ASP A 358 -8.57 10.39 -2.36
C ASP A 358 -8.73 11.86 -2.79
N SER A 359 -8.00 12.74 -2.11
CA SER A 359 -7.96 14.18 -2.39
C SER A 359 -7.42 14.52 -3.78
N GLU A 360 -6.77 13.59 -4.48
CA GLU A 360 -6.25 13.81 -5.83
C GLU A 360 -7.19 13.29 -6.92
N GLY A 361 -8.31 12.67 -6.54
CA GLY A 361 -9.31 12.11 -7.43
C GLY A 361 -9.14 10.63 -7.73
N HIS A 362 -8.17 9.92 -7.13
CA HIS A 362 -8.02 8.47 -7.37
C HIS A 362 -9.05 7.67 -6.58
N VAL A 363 -9.55 6.59 -7.19
CA VAL A 363 -10.26 5.54 -6.46
C VAL A 363 -9.29 4.56 -5.82
N ILE A 364 -9.57 4.15 -4.59
CA ILE A 364 -8.77 3.16 -3.85
C ILE A 364 -9.71 2.08 -3.32
N HIS A 365 -9.53 0.83 -3.75
CA HIS A 365 -10.30 -0.28 -3.18
C HIS A 365 -9.64 -0.77 -1.89
N ILE A 366 -10.46 -1.02 -0.87
CA ILE A 366 -10.03 -1.58 0.43
C ILE A 366 -10.82 -2.84 0.76
N ASP A 367 -10.39 -3.55 1.80
CA ASP A 367 -11.03 -4.76 2.32
C ASP A 367 -11.14 -5.89 1.28
N PHE A 368 -10.06 -6.65 1.11
CA PHE A 368 -10.00 -7.76 0.13
C PHE A 368 -10.39 -9.11 0.75
N GLY A 369 -11.31 -9.13 1.72
CA GLY A 369 -11.76 -10.34 2.42
C GLY A 369 -12.42 -11.39 1.52
N PHE A 370 -12.93 -11.00 0.34
CA PHE A 370 -13.57 -11.91 -0.61
C PHE A 370 -12.90 -11.82 -1.99
N VAL A 371 -12.03 -12.79 -2.30
CA VAL A 371 -11.19 -12.78 -3.51
C VAL A 371 -11.01 -14.21 -4.05
N LEU A 372 -10.57 -14.35 -5.30
CA LEU A 372 -10.24 -15.62 -5.97
C LEU A 372 -11.39 -16.65 -5.98
N GLY A 373 -12.64 -16.18 -5.89
CA GLY A 373 -13.84 -17.03 -5.94
C GLY A 373 -14.54 -17.26 -4.60
N ILE A 374 -14.04 -16.71 -3.48
CA ILE A 374 -14.92 -16.54 -2.30
C ILE A 374 -15.93 -15.44 -2.61
N ALA A 375 -17.20 -15.69 -2.35
CA ALA A 375 -18.24 -14.68 -2.36
C ALA A 375 -18.93 -14.59 -0.99
N PRO A 376 -19.35 -13.38 -0.55
CA PRO A 376 -20.20 -13.26 0.62
C PRO A 376 -21.50 -14.05 0.37
N GLY A 377 -21.85 -14.95 1.29
CA GLY A 377 -23.04 -15.81 1.19
C GLY A 377 -22.88 -17.14 0.45
N GLY A 378 -21.66 -17.54 0.06
CA GLY A 378 -21.36 -18.86 -0.51
C GLY A 378 -21.56 -18.97 -2.04
N GLY A 379 -21.65 -20.21 -2.54
CA GLY A 379 -21.57 -20.55 -3.97
C GLY A 379 -22.73 -20.08 -4.86
N TRP A 380 -23.86 -19.67 -4.28
CA TRP A 380 -25.06 -19.17 -4.99
C TRP A 380 -24.86 -17.81 -5.70
N SER A 381 -23.67 -17.22 -5.58
CA SER A 381 -23.38 -15.83 -5.95
C SER A 381 -22.50 -15.69 -7.20
N LEU A 382 -21.99 -16.79 -7.78
CA LEU A 382 -20.85 -16.74 -8.71
C LEU A 382 -21.19 -16.45 -10.18
N GLU A 383 -22.28 -16.96 -10.74
CA GLU A 383 -22.55 -16.86 -12.20
C GLU A 383 -23.28 -15.59 -12.64
N SER A 384 -23.87 -14.83 -11.73
CA SER A 384 -24.67 -13.63 -12.06
C SER A 384 -23.96 -12.30 -11.81
N GLN A 385 -22.68 -12.31 -11.44
CA GLN A 385 -21.94 -11.11 -11.05
C GLN A 385 -21.24 -10.42 -12.23
N PRO A 386 -21.19 -9.07 -12.24
CA PRO A 386 -20.44 -8.33 -13.25
C PRO A 386 -18.93 -8.59 -13.12
N PRO A 387 -18.17 -8.42 -14.21
CA PRO A 387 -16.71 -8.48 -14.17
C PRO A 387 -16.11 -7.53 -13.13
N PHE A 388 -16.60 -6.28 -13.06
CA PHE A 388 -16.25 -5.30 -12.05
C PHE A 388 -17.39 -4.28 -11.86
N LYS A 389 -17.29 -3.42 -10.85
CA LYS A 389 -18.28 -2.38 -10.56
C LYS A 389 -18.02 -1.14 -11.44
N LEU A 390 -18.94 -0.85 -12.37
CA LEU A 390 -18.92 0.37 -13.19
C LEU A 390 -20.32 1.00 -13.23
N THR A 391 -20.54 1.98 -12.36
CA THR A 391 -21.86 2.62 -12.21
C THR A 391 -22.05 3.77 -13.20
N LYS A 392 -23.30 4.22 -13.37
CA LYS A 392 -23.59 5.44 -14.14
C LYS A 392 -22.86 6.64 -13.55
N ASP A 393 -22.88 6.76 -12.23
CA ASP A 393 -22.28 7.85 -11.46
C ASP A 393 -20.76 7.97 -11.71
N MET A 394 -20.05 6.83 -11.76
CA MET A 394 -18.63 6.78 -12.13
C MET A 394 -18.40 7.22 -13.59
N VAL A 395 -19.26 6.78 -14.52
CA VAL A 395 -19.16 7.16 -15.93
C VAL A 395 -19.53 8.63 -16.17
N ASP A 396 -20.42 9.20 -15.37
CA ASP A 396 -20.79 10.61 -15.44
C ASP A 396 -19.62 11.52 -15.04
N VAL A 397 -18.77 11.11 -14.09
CA VAL A 397 -17.49 11.81 -13.77
C VAL A 397 -16.58 11.88 -14.99
N LEU A 398 -16.59 10.84 -15.84
CA LEU A 398 -15.84 10.79 -17.10
C LEU A 398 -16.56 11.54 -18.25
N GLY A 399 -17.70 12.20 -17.99
CA GLY A 399 -18.46 12.93 -19.02
C GLY A 399 -19.46 12.08 -19.80
N GLY A 400 -19.73 10.84 -19.38
CA GLY A 400 -20.71 9.96 -20.01
C GLY A 400 -20.12 9.02 -21.06
N VAL A 401 -20.92 8.08 -21.55
CA VAL A 401 -20.46 7.01 -22.48
C VAL A 401 -20.01 7.50 -23.86
N ALA A 402 -20.42 8.71 -24.26
CA ALA A 402 -20.05 9.32 -25.54
C ALA A 402 -18.84 10.26 -25.40
N SER A 403 -18.25 10.38 -24.20
CA SER A 403 -17.14 11.29 -23.98
C SER A 403 -15.81 10.73 -24.50
N PRO A 404 -14.87 11.60 -24.90
CA PRO A 404 -13.50 11.19 -25.23
C PRO A 404 -12.80 10.48 -24.06
N LEU A 405 -13.05 10.91 -22.81
CA LEU A 405 -12.47 10.28 -21.62
C LEU A 405 -13.01 8.86 -21.38
N PHE A 406 -14.27 8.59 -21.70
CA PHE A 406 -14.79 7.22 -21.62
C PHE A 406 -14.22 6.32 -22.73
N ALA A 407 -13.99 6.87 -23.92
CA ALA A 407 -13.26 6.14 -24.96
C ALA A 407 -11.83 5.79 -24.50
N GLN A 408 -11.13 6.76 -23.90
CA GLN A 408 -9.80 6.56 -23.31
C GLN A 408 -9.80 5.55 -22.14
N PHE A 409 -10.86 5.52 -21.32
CA PHE A 409 -11.06 4.49 -20.30
C PHE A 409 -11.08 3.08 -20.92
N VAL A 410 -11.85 2.88 -22.00
CA VAL A 410 -11.95 1.58 -22.69
C VAL A 410 -10.61 1.19 -23.33
N GLU A 411 -9.92 2.15 -23.93
CA GLU A 411 -8.59 1.96 -24.52
C GLU A 411 -7.56 1.54 -23.46
N LEU A 412 -7.44 2.29 -22.36
CA LEU A 412 -6.51 1.99 -21.27
C LEU A 412 -6.85 0.67 -20.57
N PHE A 413 -8.14 0.35 -20.42
CA PHE A 413 -8.57 -0.97 -19.90
C PHE A 413 -8.06 -2.10 -20.80
N THR A 414 -8.18 -1.93 -22.11
CA THR A 414 -7.73 -2.92 -23.09
C THR A 414 -6.20 -3.06 -23.08
N HIS A 415 -5.45 -1.96 -23.07
CA HIS A 415 -3.99 -1.99 -22.96
C HIS A 415 -3.52 -2.62 -21.64
N GLY A 416 -4.16 -2.27 -20.53
CA GLY A 416 -3.87 -2.88 -19.23
C GLY A 416 -4.19 -4.37 -19.21
N PHE A 417 -5.27 -4.80 -19.86
CA PHE A 417 -5.61 -6.21 -20.02
C PHE A 417 -4.53 -6.97 -20.80
N LEU A 418 -4.10 -6.45 -21.95
CA LEU A 418 -3.03 -7.04 -22.75
C LEU A 418 -1.71 -7.14 -21.97
N ALA A 419 -1.38 -6.11 -21.19
CA ALA A 419 -0.19 -6.13 -20.33
C ALA A 419 -0.28 -7.25 -19.27
N LEU A 420 -1.47 -7.46 -18.68
CA LEU A 420 -1.74 -8.54 -17.74
C LEU A 420 -1.69 -9.91 -18.40
N GLN A 421 -2.30 -10.09 -19.57
CA GLN A 421 -2.24 -11.33 -20.36
C GLN A 421 -0.78 -11.74 -20.63
N ARG A 422 0.07 -10.80 -21.07
CA ARG A 422 1.51 -11.04 -21.32
C ARG A 422 2.32 -11.38 -20.06
N ASN A 423 1.81 -11.04 -18.88
CA ASN A 423 2.46 -11.28 -17.58
C ASN A 423 1.66 -12.25 -16.70
N ALA A 424 0.74 -13.02 -17.28
CA ALA A 424 -0.20 -13.88 -16.56
C ALA A 424 0.53 -14.86 -15.63
N GLU A 425 1.58 -15.50 -16.15
CA GLU A 425 2.36 -16.50 -15.42
C GLU A 425 2.92 -15.94 -14.10
N LYS A 426 3.42 -14.70 -14.07
CA LYS A 426 3.92 -14.06 -12.82
C LYS A 426 2.85 -14.05 -11.72
N ILE A 427 1.62 -13.68 -12.09
CA ILE A 427 0.50 -13.60 -11.14
C ILE A 427 0.01 -15.00 -10.76
N ILE A 428 -0.10 -15.91 -11.73
CA ILE A 428 -0.53 -17.30 -11.52
C ILE A 428 0.46 -18.02 -10.60
N THR A 429 1.76 -17.94 -10.86
CA THR A 429 2.80 -18.56 -10.03
C THR A 429 2.75 -18.04 -8.59
N MET A 430 2.55 -16.73 -8.37
CA MET A 430 2.40 -16.19 -7.01
C MET A 430 1.19 -16.78 -6.28
N VAL A 431 0.06 -16.94 -6.97
CA VAL A 431 -1.14 -17.58 -6.42
C VAL A 431 -0.89 -19.05 -6.13
N GLU A 432 -0.26 -19.78 -7.06
CA GLU A 432 0.08 -21.19 -6.88
C GLU A 432 1.00 -21.43 -5.67
N ILE A 433 2.08 -20.66 -5.54
CA ILE A 433 2.99 -20.74 -4.38
C ILE A 433 2.23 -20.47 -3.09
N MET A 434 1.39 -19.43 -3.07
CA MET A 434 0.65 -19.08 -1.86
C MET A 434 -0.44 -20.09 -1.52
N MET A 435 -1.03 -20.78 -2.51
CA MET A 435 -2.03 -21.82 -2.28
C MET A 435 -1.45 -23.06 -1.59
N HIS A 436 -0.16 -23.34 -1.78
CA HIS A 436 0.48 -24.54 -1.23
C HIS A 436 0.42 -24.56 0.31
N LYS A 437 -0.47 -25.41 0.84
CA LYS A 437 -0.74 -25.60 2.28
C LYS A 437 -1.21 -24.34 3.02
N ALA A 438 -1.74 -23.33 2.33
CA ALA A 438 -2.28 -22.16 2.99
C ALA A 438 -3.59 -22.46 3.72
N THR A 439 -3.73 -21.88 4.91
CA THR A 439 -4.95 -21.94 5.72
C THR A 439 -5.88 -20.75 5.47
N TYR A 440 -5.72 -20.02 4.36
CA TYR A 440 -6.52 -18.83 4.08
C TYR A 440 -7.94 -19.21 3.66
N PRO A 441 -8.96 -18.44 4.06
CA PRO A 441 -10.34 -18.68 3.64
C PRO A 441 -10.51 -18.84 2.12
N CYS A 442 -9.69 -18.18 1.30
CA CYS A 442 -9.75 -18.29 -0.16
C CYS A 442 -9.32 -19.64 -0.74
N PHE A 443 -8.58 -20.44 0.04
CA PHE A 443 -7.96 -21.68 -0.40
C PHE A 443 -8.42 -22.91 0.42
N GLN A 444 -9.04 -22.69 1.59
CA GLN A 444 -9.56 -23.79 2.41
C GLN A 444 -10.64 -24.59 1.68
N ASN A 445 -10.52 -25.92 1.71
CA ASN A 445 -11.48 -26.88 1.14
C ASN A 445 -11.78 -26.67 -0.35
N ARG A 446 -10.78 -26.20 -1.12
CA ARG A 446 -10.92 -25.92 -2.55
C ARG A 446 -10.00 -26.79 -3.40
N ASP A 447 -10.44 -27.00 -4.63
CA ASP A 447 -9.68 -27.69 -5.66
C ASP A 447 -8.69 -26.70 -6.28
N VAL A 448 -7.45 -26.76 -5.79
CA VAL A 448 -6.36 -25.86 -6.19
C VAL A 448 -6.16 -25.86 -7.70
N VAL A 449 -6.17 -27.03 -8.33
CA VAL A 449 -5.94 -27.18 -9.77
C VAL A 449 -7.07 -26.50 -10.55
N LYS A 450 -8.32 -26.78 -10.17
CA LYS A 450 -9.48 -26.16 -10.83
C LYS A 450 -9.51 -24.65 -10.66
N ASP A 451 -9.09 -24.13 -9.52
CA ASP A 451 -9.16 -22.70 -9.23
C ASP A 451 -8.00 -21.91 -9.84
N LEU A 452 -6.81 -22.51 -9.95
CA LEU A 452 -5.73 -22.00 -10.78
C LEU A 452 -6.10 -22.01 -12.25
N GLN A 453 -6.75 -23.07 -12.74
CA GLN A 453 -7.24 -23.10 -14.12
C GLN A 453 -8.25 -21.98 -14.38
N LYS A 454 -9.24 -21.77 -13.50
CA LYS A 454 -10.16 -20.63 -13.61
C LYS A 454 -9.44 -19.28 -13.60
N LEU A 455 -8.36 -19.13 -12.82
CA LEU A 455 -7.54 -17.92 -12.83
C LEU A 455 -6.87 -17.75 -14.18
N ARG A 456 -6.26 -18.81 -14.69
CA ARG A 456 -5.61 -18.84 -16.01
C ARG A 456 -6.59 -18.48 -17.14
N ASP A 457 -7.78 -19.07 -17.11
CA ASP A 457 -8.84 -18.82 -18.10
C ASP A 457 -9.24 -17.33 -18.18
N ARG A 458 -9.12 -16.57 -17.08
CA ARG A 458 -9.44 -15.14 -17.07
C ARG A 458 -8.42 -14.28 -17.80
N PHE A 459 -7.17 -14.74 -17.90
CA PHE A 459 -6.15 -14.04 -18.68
C PHE A 459 -6.31 -14.27 -20.18
N VAL A 460 -7.09 -15.28 -20.59
CA VAL A 460 -7.33 -15.64 -22.00
C VAL A 460 -6.03 -15.71 -22.81
N GLU A 461 -4.99 -16.33 -22.26
CA GLU A 461 -3.61 -16.32 -22.82
C GLU A 461 -3.50 -16.83 -24.26
N THR A 462 -4.42 -17.68 -24.69
CA THR A 462 -4.43 -18.28 -26.03
C THR A 462 -5.12 -17.42 -27.08
N LEU A 463 -5.83 -16.35 -26.68
CA LEU A 463 -6.51 -15.48 -27.63
C LEU A 463 -5.51 -14.56 -28.34
N PRO A 464 -5.61 -14.41 -29.68
CA PRO A 464 -4.91 -13.38 -30.42
C PRO A 464 -5.25 -11.97 -29.92
N MET A 465 -4.44 -10.99 -30.33
CA MET A 465 -4.59 -9.60 -29.89
C MET A 465 -5.98 -9.03 -30.21
N ASP A 466 -6.47 -9.20 -31.44
CA ASP A 466 -7.77 -8.65 -31.88
C ASP A 466 -8.95 -9.24 -31.08
N ASP A 467 -8.94 -10.56 -30.86
CA ASP A 467 -9.95 -11.25 -30.04
C ASP A 467 -9.87 -10.84 -28.56
N THR A 468 -8.66 -10.58 -28.06
CA THR A 468 -8.44 -10.09 -26.70
C THR A 468 -8.99 -8.67 -26.53
N VAL A 469 -8.84 -7.81 -27.55
CA VAL A 469 -9.43 -6.47 -27.59
C VAL A 469 -10.95 -6.56 -27.53
N GLU A 470 -11.57 -7.42 -28.34
CA GLU A 470 -13.01 -7.62 -28.32
C GLU A 470 -13.50 -8.13 -26.95
N HIS A 471 -12.78 -9.08 -26.36
CA HIS A 471 -13.06 -9.60 -25.02
C HIS A 471 -12.99 -8.51 -23.95
N ALA A 472 -11.95 -7.68 -23.95
CA ALA A 472 -11.80 -6.57 -23.00
C ALA A 472 -12.96 -5.57 -23.12
N VAL A 473 -13.32 -5.18 -24.33
CA VAL A 473 -14.47 -4.28 -24.60
C VAL A 473 -15.78 -4.91 -24.11
N LYS A 474 -15.97 -6.22 -24.32
CA LYS A 474 -17.13 -6.96 -23.83
C LYS A 474 -17.22 -6.92 -22.29
N LEU A 475 -16.09 -7.05 -21.58
CA LEU A 475 -16.08 -6.96 -20.12
C LEU A 475 -16.54 -5.58 -19.61
N VAL A 476 -16.13 -4.50 -20.28
CA VAL A 476 -16.59 -3.14 -19.95
C VAL A 476 -18.10 -3.02 -20.17
N LYS A 477 -18.60 -3.49 -21.32
CA LYS A 477 -20.04 -3.48 -21.64
C LYS A 477 -20.88 -4.25 -20.62
N LEU A 478 -20.41 -5.43 -20.18
CA LEU A 478 -21.08 -6.25 -19.18
C LEU A 478 -21.09 -5.62 -17.78
N SER A 479 -20.08 -4.81 -17.47
CA SER A 479 -19.92 -4.16 -16.17
C SER A 479 -20.76 -2.88 -16.05
N TYR A 480 -20.88 -2.11 -17.14
CA TYR A 480 -21.61 -0.85 -17.13
C TYR A 480 -23.11 -1.04 -16.86
N LYS A 481 -23.63 -0.34 -15.84
CA LYS A 481 -25.05 -0.37 -15.42
C LYS A 481 -25.59 -1.78 -15.15
N ASN A 482 -24.72 -2.70 -14.73
CA ASN A 482 -25.10 -4.08 -14.49
C ASN A 482 -26.23 -4.19 -13.43
N LYS A 483 -27.23 -5.04 -13.71
CA LYS A 483 -28.41 -5.23 -12.84
C LYS A 483 -28.02 -5.80 -11.47
N TRP A 484 -27.02 -6.67 -11.41
CA TRP A 484 -26.54 -7.26 -10.18
C TRP A 484 -25.87 -6.22 -9.28
N THR A 485 -25.05 -5.31 -9.82
CA THR A 485 -24.47 -4.19 -9.05
C THR A 485 -25.57 -3.40 -8.35
N LYS A 486 -26.64 -3.04 -9.06
CA LYS A 486 -27.77 -2.29 -8.48
C LYS A 486 -28.47 -3.07 -7.36
N ARG A 487 -28.71 -4.37 -7.56
CA ARG A 487 -29.32 -5.23 -6.54
C ARG A 487 -28.44 -5.34 -5.30
N TYR A 488 -27.13 -5.49 -5.51
CA TYR A 488 -26.16 -5.62 -4.43
C TYR A 488 -26.02 -4.33 -3.63
N ASP A 489 -25.95 -3.18 -4.29
CA ASP A 489 -25.90 -1.90 -3.59
C ASP A 489 -27.22 -1.64 -2.82
N GLN A 490 -28.36 -2.07 -3.35
CA GLN A 490 -29.63 -2.00 -2.62
C GLN A 490 -29.65 -2.92 -1.39
N PHE A 491 -29.10 -4.14 -1.50
CA PHE A 491 -28.93 -5.03 -0.35
C PHE A 491 -28.07 -4.37 0.73
N GLN A 492 -26.91 -3.81 0.34
CA GLN A 492 -25.99 -3.11 1.23
C GLN A 492 -26.61 -1.86 1.88
N LYS A 493 -27.48 -1.16 1.16
CA LYS A 493 -28.28 -0.06 1.70
C LYS A 493 -29.22 -0.53 2.80
N ILE A 494 -29.92 -1.65 2.59
CA ILE A 494 -30.90 -2.19 3.54
C ILE A 494 -30.21 -2.77 4.77
N THR A 495 -29.12 -3.52 4.60
CA THR A 495 -28.47 -4.23 5.71
C THR A 495 -27.48 -3.37 6.48
N ASN A 496 -26.68 -2.56 5.78
CA ASN A 496 -25.54 -1.83 6.33
C ASN A 496 -25.70 -0.30 6.23
N GLY A 497 -26.80 0.20 5.66
CA GLY A 497 -27.03 1.64 5.49
C GLY A 497 -26.09 2.30 4.48
N ILE A 498 -25.49 1.55 3.56
CA ILE A 498 -24.51 2.04 2.58
C ILE A 498 -25.23 2.59 1.34
N LEU A 499 -24.93 3.82 0.93
CA LEU A 499 -25.59 4.47 -0.20
C LEU A 499 -25.03 3.97 -1.56
N PRO A 500 -25.91 3.65 -2.53
CA PRO A 500 -25.56 3.16 -3.87
C PRO A 500 -24.90 4.22 -4.75
#